data_AF-A0A5C8MM66-F1
#
_entry.id   AF-A0A5C8MM66-F1
#
_cell.length_a   1.000
_cell.length_b   1.000
_cell.length_c   1.000
_cell.angle_alpha   90.00
_cell.angle_beta   90.00
_cell.angle_gamma   90.00
#
_symmetry.space_group_name_H-M   'P 1'
#
loop_
_entity.id
_entity.type
_entity.pdbx_description
1 polymer ?
#
loop_
_entity_poly.entity_id
_entity_poly.type
_entity_poly.pdbx_seq_one_letter_code
_entity_poly.pdbx_strand_id
1 'polypeptide(L)' 'IFALPLEVKKDWEITVLSNLITLTPGTLVVDVSEDGNTLYVHALDAPNVEETIKQIKESFEKTILEVSK' A
#
# COMPACT_ATOMS: atom_id res chain seq x y z
N ILE A 1 12.12 -4.66 3.16
CA ILE A 1 11.11 -4.76 2.08
C ILE A 1 10.07 -5.75 2.55
N PHE A 2 8.79 -5.45 2.40
CA PHE A 2 7.69 -6.33 2.77
C PHE A 2 6.61 -6.36 1.69
N ALA A 3 5.80 -7.42 1.73
CA ALA A 3 4.63 -7.57 0.86
C ALA A 3 3.38 -7.02 1.58
N LEU A 4 2.62 -6.19 0.88
CA LEU A 4 1.34 -5.63 1.31
C LEU A 4 0.21 -6.26 0.47
N PRO A 5 -0.57 -7.20 1.02
CA PRO A 5 -1.72 -7.76 0.32
C PRO A 5 -2.83 -6.73 0.17
N LEU A 6 -3.37 -6.58 -1.05
CA LEU A 6 -4.34 -5.56 -1.42
C LEU A 6 -5.79 -6.07 -1.40
N GLU A 7 -6.66 -5.21 -0.88
CA GLU A 7 -8.12 -5.33 -0.97
C GLU A 7 -8.70 -4.52 -2.13
N VAL A 8 -8.04 -3.41 -2.50
CA VAL A 8 -8.36 -2.65 -3.73
C VAL A 8 -8.16 -3.53 -4.97
N LYS A 9 -8.97 -3.29 -6.01
CA LYS A 9 -9.01 -4.14 -7.22
C LYS A 9 -8.90 -3.40 -8.53
N LYS A 10 -9.13 -2.09 -8.56
CA LYS A 10 -9.04 -1.32 -9.80
C LYS A 10 -7.64 -0.71 -9.93
N ASP A 11 -7.11 -0.67 -11.15
CA ASP A 11 -5.76 -0.16 -11.44
C ASP A 11 -5.51 1.25 -10.90
N TRP A 12 -6.52 2.13 -10.97
CA TRP A 12 -6.42 3.49 -10.45
C TRP A 12 -6.36 3.52 -8.92
N GLU A 13 -7.05 2.60 -8.22
CA GLU A 13 -7.01 2.48 -6.75
C GLU A 13 -5.61 2.07 -6.30
N ILE A 14 -5.03 1.06 -6.97
CA ILE A 14 -3.67 0.58 -6.73
C ILE A 14 -2.64 1.69 -6.99
N THR A 15 -2.82 2.44 -8.09
CA THR A 15 -1.93 3.56 -8.45
C THR A 15 -1.98 4.67 -7.40
N VAL A 16 -3.17 5.07 -6.96
CA VAL A 16 -3.35 6.10 -5.93
C VAL A 16 -2.75 5.65 -4.60
N LEU A 17 -3.04 4.42 -4.17
CA LEU A 17 -2.47 3.84 -2.95
C LEU A 17 -0.94 3.84 -3.01
N SER A 18 -0.37 3.42 -4.14
CA SER A 18 1.07 3.36 -4.34
C SER A 18 1.74 4.72 -4.21
N ASN A 19 1.10 5.76 -4.76
CA ASN A 19 1.58 7.14 -4.67
C ASN A 19 1.49 7.68 -3.23
N LEU A 20 0.41 7.40 -2.51
CA LEU A 20 0.27 7.82 -1.11
C LEU A 20 1.33 7.17 -0.21
N ILE A 21 1.60 5.88 -0.40
CA ILE A 21 2.68 5.18 0.31
C ILE A 21 4.04 5.78 -0.05
N THR A 22 4.31 6.02 -1.33
CA THR A 22 5.60 6.58 -1.79
C THR A 22 5.84 8.01 -1.28
N LEU A 23 4.79 8.80 -1.11
CA LEU A 23 4.88 10.16 -0.56
C LEU A 23 4.95 10.19 0.98
N THR A 24 4.72 9.05 1.64
CA THR A 24 4.89 8.94 3.09
C THR A 24 6.40 8.89 3.39
N PRO A 25 6.93 9.78 4.25
CA PRO A 25 8.36 9.79 4.55
C PRO A 25 8.85 8.44 5.07
N GLY A 26 9.92 7.92 4.48
CA GLY A 26 10.52 6.66 4.89
C GLY A 26 9.99 5.42 4.17
N THR A 27 9.06 5.55 3.23
CA THR A 27 8.54 4.42 2.44
C THR A 27 8.66 4.67 0.93
N LEU A 28 8.73 3.58 0.16
CA LEU A 28 8.79 3.58 -1.30
C LEU A 28 8.10 2.31 -1.82
N VAL A 29 7.22 2.45 -2.80
CA VAL A 29 6.70 1.28 -3.55
C VAL A 29 7.73 0.85 -4.59
N VAL A 30 8.07 -0.43 -4.57
CA VAL A 30 9.07 -1.04 -5.46
C VAL A 30 8.41 -1.65 -6.68
N ASP A 31 7.34 -2.43 -6.47
CA ASP A 31 6.68 -3.17 -7.54
C ASP A 31 5.24 -3.57 -7.16
N VAL A 32 4.46 -3.97 -8.16
CA VAL A 32 3.12 -4.55 -8.02
C VAL A 32 3.18 -5.98 -8.57
N SER A 33 2.58 -6.95 -7.86
CA SER A 33 2.48 -8.31 -8.39
C SER A 33 1.71 -8.37 -9.71
N GLU A 34 2.03 -9.33 -10.57
CA GLU A 34 1.38 -9.49 -11.89
C GLU A 34 -0.15 -9.65 -11.80
N ASP A 35 -0.63 -10.23 -10.70
CA ASP A 35 -2.06 -10.42 -10.42
C ASP A 35 -2.74 -9.21 -9.76
N GLY A 36 -2.00 -8.13 -9.51
CA GLY A 36 -2.49 -6.89 -8.90
C GLY A 36 -2.92 -7.03 -7.43
N ASN A 37 -2.63 -8.15 -6.77
CA ASN A 37 -3.09 -8.40 -5.40
C ASN A 37 -2.05 -8.05 -4.32
N THR A 38 -0.83 -7.67 -4.69
CA THR A 38 0.25 -7.38 -3.74
C THR A 38 1.06 -6.16 -4.17
N LEU A 39 1.32 -5.23 -3.25
CA LEU A 39 2.35 -4.20 -3.39
C LEU A 39 3.62 -4.61 -2.63
N TYR A 40 4.78 -4.44 -3.26
CA TYR A 40 6.07 -4.60 -2.60
C TYR A 40 6.57 -3.24 -2.14
N VAL A 41 6.72 -3.07 -0.83
CA VAL A 41 7.08 -1.79 -0.22
C VAL A 41 8.45 -1.90 0.46
N HIS A 42 9.32 -0.94 0.14
CA HIS A 42 10.54 -0.69 0.90
C HIS A 42 10.25 0.36 1.97
N ALA A 43 10.66 0.08 3.20
CA ALA A 43 10.66 1.04 4.29
C ALA A 43 12.09 1.21 4.80
N LEU A 44 12.52 2.45 5.00
CA LEU A 44 13.84 2.80 5.52
C LEU A 44 14.01 2.35 6.97
N ASP A 45 12.96 2.54 7.78
CA ASP A 45 12.91 2.10 9.17
C ASP A 45 11.50 1.58 9.48
N ALA A 46 11.39 0.26 9.65
CA ALA A 46 10.15 -0.43 9.98
C ALA A 46 10.45 -1.54 10.98
N PRO A 47 10.53 -1.21 12.30
CA PRO A 47 10.82 -2.19 13.33
C PRO A 47 9.68 -3.21 13.50
N ASN A 48 8.46 -2.85 13.13
CA ASN A 48 7.29 -3.73 13.09
C ASN A 48 6.58 -3.60 11.73
N VAL A 49 6.74 -4.61 10.90
CA VAL A 49 6.18 -4.64 9.54
C VAL A 49 4.67 -4.83 9.60
N GLU A 50 4.15 -5.68 10.49
CA GLU A 50 2.72 -5.93 10.62
C GLU A 50 1.96 -4.67 11.03
N GLU A 51 2.53 -3.86 11.93
CA GLU A 51 1.95 -2.58 12.33
C GLU A 51 1.92 -1.58 11.17
N THR A 52 3.01 -1.50 10.39
CA THR A 52 3.10 -0.64 9.21
C THR A 52 2.03 -1.02 8.17
N ILE A 53 1.89 -2.33 7.89
CA ILE A 53 0.86 -2.86 7.00
C ILE A 53 -0.53 -2.45 7.51
N LYS A 54 -0.80 -2.66 8.80
CA LYS A 54 -2.09 -2.33 9.41
C LYS A 54 -2.41 -0.83 9.26
N GLN A 55 -1.45 0.05 9.52
CA GLN A 55 -1.64 1.50 9.38
C GLN A 55 -1.97 1.90 7.94
N ILE A 56 -1.27 1.35 6.94
CA ILE A 56 -1.55 1.61 5.52
C ILE A 56 -2.97 1.15 5.15
N LYS A 57 -3.38 -0.03 5.63
CA LYS A 57 -4.71 -0.59 5.38
C LYS A 57 -5.83 0.24 6.01
N GLU A 58 -5.69 0.57 7.28
CA GLU A 58 -6.74 1.28 8.05
C GLU A 58 -6.89 2.74 7.64
N SER A 59 -5.85 3.36 7.05
CA SER A 59 -5.88 4.75 6.61
C SER A 59 -6.17 4.88 5.11
N PHE A 60 -5.17 4.65 4.27
CA PHE A 60 -5.21 4.94 2.84
C PHE A 60 -6.08 3.94 2.07
N GLU A 61 -5.85 2.64 2.25
CA GLU A 61 -6.58 1.61 1.50
C GLU A 61 -8.09 1.67 1.78
N LYS A 62 -8.45 1.80 3.06
CA LYS A 62 -9.85 1.97 3.49
C LYS A 62 -10.49 3.22 2.87
N THR A 63 -9.81 4.36 2.90
CA THR A 63 -10.34 5.62 2.34
C THR A 63 -10.57 5.50 0.84
N ILE A 64 -9.66 4.86 0.11
CA ILE A 64 -9.82 4.62 -1.33
C ILE A 64 -11.03 3.73 -1.61
N LEU A 65 -11.21 2.65 -0.84
CA LEU A 65 -12.36 1.76 -0.97
C LEU A 65 -13.70 2.49 -0.74
N GLU A 66 -13.75 3.39 0.25
CA GLU A 66 -14.95 4.20 0.55
C GLU A 66 -15.32 5.16 -0.59
N VAL A 67 -14.34 5.76 -1.26
CA VAL A 67 -14.55 6.65 -2.42
C VAL A 67 -14.90 5.88 -3.69
N SER A 68 -14.50 4.61 -3.78
CA SER A 68 -14.72 3.77 -4.96
C SER A 68 -16.12 3.13 -5.04
N LYS A 69 -16.93 3.30 -3.99
CA LYS A 69 -18.34 2.88 -3.89
C LYS A 69 -19.25 3.79 -4.70
#